data_AF-R7T1G3-F1
#
_entry.id   AF-R7T1G3-F1
#
_cell.length_a   1.000
_cell.length_b   1.000
_cell.length_c   1.000
_cell.angle_alpha   90.00
_cell.angle_beta   90.00
_cell.angle_gamma   90.00
#
_symmetry.space_group_name_H-M   'P 1'
#
loop_
_entity.id
_entity.type
_entity.pdbx_description
1 polymer ?
#
loop_
_entity_poly.entity_id
_entity_poly.type
_entity_poly.pdbx_seq_one_letter_code
_entity_poly.pdbx_strand_id
1 'polypeptide(L)'
;SWRSTLPPGVYNHLLRQHSQMEMERQEVIHDLVNFDKEFVKSSMHVIHTYFLSLRTRDSRAWLPGLPADMMRLFDWLEDIVNLHAAIGRALTPLVVAWKGGAIVERVAGTLRTFVPQFEIYMPYLVKLDSAKEAVRWYVERDEGEFGEYLRMLKADEESDGEWALEKLVREPSSRLERYVEYFQVR
;
A
#
# COMPACT_ATOMS: atom_id res chain seq x y z
N SER A 1 6.62 16.05 -10.06
CA SER A 1 5.28 16.60 -10.31
C SER A 1 4.73 16.01 -11.59
N TRP A 2 3.41 16.05 -11.80
CA TRP A 2 2.80 15.67 -13.08
C TRP A 2 3.42 16.42 -14.25
N ARG A 3 3.62 17.74 -14.11
CA ARG A 3 4.22 18.59 -15.14
C ARG A 3 5.56 18.07 -15.66
N SER A 4 6.41 17.51 -14.81
CA SER A 4 7.72 16.97 -15.24
C SER A 4 7.62 15.66 -16.03
N THR A 5 6.44 15.02 -16.04
CA THR A 5 6.18 13.80 -16.82
C THR A 5 5.66 14.08 -18.23
N LEU A 6 5.30 15.33 -18.51
CA LEU A 6 4.73 15.73 -19.80
C LEU A 6 5.84 16.06 -20.82
N PRO A 7 5.61 15.80 -22.12
CA PRO A 7 6.50 16.29 -23.17
C PRO A 7 6.59 17.82 -23.18
N PRO A 8 7.71 18.38 -23.70
CA PRO A 8 7.87 19.83 -23.81
C PRO A 8 6.70 20.50 -24.54
N GLY A 9 6.20 21.62 -24.02
CA GLY A 9 5.11 22.40 -24.63
C GLY A 9 3.70 21.88 -24.35
N VAL A 10 3.51 20.61 -23.97
CA VAL A 10 2.19 20.03 -23.68
C VAL A 10 1.52 20.72 -22.51
N TYR A 11 2.25 20.98 -21.43
CA TYR A 11 1.71 21.73 -20.28
C TYR A 11 1.15 23.10 -20.68
N ASN A 12 1.91 23.85 -21.48
CA ASN A 12 1.49 25.19 -21.93
C ASN A 12 0.29 25.12 -22.88
N HIS A 13 0.19 24.06 -23.68
CA HIS A 13 -0.97 23.81 -24.52
C HIS A 13 -2.22 23.55 -23.68
N LEU A 14 -2.13 22.63 -22.71
CA LEU A 14 -3.21 22.29 -21.79
C LEU A 14 -3.64 23.51 -20.96
N LEU A 15 -2.69 24.30 -20.45
CA LEU A 15 -3.00 25.52 -19.68
C LEU A 15 -3.68 26.61 -20.51
N ARG A 16 -3.54 26.60 -21.84
CA ARG A 16 -4.30 27.52 -22.72
C ARG A 16 -5.73 27.05 -22.96
N GLN A 17 -5.96 25.75 -22.91
CA GLN A 17 -7.26 25.12 -23.12
C GLN A 17 -8.07 24.97 -21.84
N HIS A 18 -7.39 24.90 -20.69
CA HIS A 18 -7.96 24.66 -19.37
C HIS A 18 -7.46 25.69 -18.37
N SER A 19 -8.13 25.80 -17.23
CA SER A 19 -7.73 26.75 -16.18
C SER A 19 -6.51 26.28 -15.40
N GLN A 20 -5.85 27.21 -14.69
CA GLN A 20 -4.80 26.89 -13.72
C GLN A 20 -5.30 25.91 -12.65
N MET A 21 -6.55 26.05 -12.22
CA MET A 21 -7.23 25.12 -11.30
C MET A 21 -7.29 23.70 -11.86
N GLU A 22 -7.52 23.53 -13.17
CA GLU A 22 -7.51 22.19 -13.77
C GLU A 22 -6.09 21.61 -13.80
N MET A 23 -5.05 22.43 -14.01
CA MET A 23 -3.66 21.95 -13.94
C MET A 23 -3.30 21.48 -12.53
N GLU A 24 -3.74 22.19 -11.50
CA GLU A 24 -3.59 21.77 -10.10
C GLU A 24 -4.36 20.47 -9.82
N ARG A 25 -5.57 20.32 -10.37
CA ARG A 25 -6.33 19.07 -10.27
C ARG A 25 -5.57 17.89 -10.89
N GLN A 26 -4.91 18.09 -12.03
CA GLN A 26 -4.09 17.05 -12.66
C GLN A 26 -2.86 16.67 -11.83
N GLU A 27 -2.22 17.63 -11.15
CA GLU A 27 -1.15 17.35 -10.17
C GLU A 27 -1.67 16.47 -9.02
N VAL A 28 -2.82 16.80 -8.44
CA VAL A 28 -3.44 16.00 -7.37
C VAL A 28 -3.78 14.59 -7.86
N ILE A 29 -4.33 14.45 -9.08
CA ILE A 29 -4.61 13.14 -9.69
C ILE A 29 -3.31 12.34 -9.87
N HIS A 30 -2.26 12.97 -10.35
CA HIS A 30 -0.96 12.33 -10.51
C HIS A 30 -0.42 11.83 -9.17
N ASP A 31 -0.51 12.63 -8.12
CA ASP A 31 -0.08 12.21 -6.80
C ASP A 31 -0.93 11.03 -6.30
N LEU A 32 -2.25 11.06 -6.50
CA LEU A 32 -3.14 9.95 -6.16
C LEU A 32 -2.83 8.66 -6.93
N VAL A 33 -2.52 8.72 -8.22
CA VAL A 33 -2.19 7.54 -9.03
C VAL A 33 -0.83 6.95 -8.64
N ASN A 34 0.09 7.80 -8.20
CA ASN A 34 1.39 7.35 -7.70
C ASN A 34 1.38 6.98 -6.23
N PHE A 35 0.31 7.35 -5.51
CA PHE A 35 0.21 7.23 -4.07
C PHE A 35 0.59 5.83 -3.61
N ASP A 36 -0.03 4.79 -4.16
CA ASP A 36 0.12 3.39 -3.72
C ASP A 36 1.41 2.71 -4.17
N LYS A 37 2.16 3.27 -5.12
CA LYS A 37 3.20 2.53 -5.83
C LYS A 37 4.30 2.03 -4.91
N GLU A 38 4.87 2.92 -4.09
CA GLU A 38 5.98 2.53 -3.21
C GLU A 38 5.50 1.63 -2.08
N PHE A 39 4.33 1.92 -1.50
CA PHE A 39 3.73 1.07 -0.46
C PHE A 39 3.50 -0.36 -0.95
N VAL A 40 2.88 -0.54 -2.12
CA VAL A 40 2.63 -1.87 -2.67
C VAL A 40 3.95 -2.58 -2.94
N LYS A 41 4.94 -1.88 -3.52
CA LYS A 41 6.25 -2.46 -3.81
C LYS A 41 6.98 -2.91 -2.54
N SER A 42 7.11 -2.04 -1.54
CA SER A 42 7.78 -2.36 -0.28
C SER A 42 7.04 -3.45 0.49
N SER A 43 5.71 -3.36 0.56
CA SER A 43 4.89 -4.33 1.30
C SER A 43 4.91 -5.71 0.65
N MET A 44 4.84 -5.79 -0.67
CA MET A 44 4.97 -7.07 -1.39
C MET A 44 6.35 -7.67 -1.18
N HIS A 45 7.41 -6.86 -1.13
CA HIS A 45 8.74 -7.35 -0.80
C HIS A 45 8.78 -7.97 0.61
N VAL A 46 8.23 -7.29 1.61
CA VAL A 46 8.12 -7.82 2.98
C VAL A 46 7.29 -9.11 3.00
N ILE A 47 6.12 -9.14 2.37
CA ILE A 47 5.28 -10.34 2.28
C ILE A 47 6.06 -11.51 1.67
N HIS A 48 6.79 -11.27 0.57
CA HIS A 48 7.59 -12.32 -0.07
C HIS A 48 8.74 -12.82 0.80
N THR A 49 9.40 -11.94 1.55
CA THR A 49 10.52 -12.30 2.42
C THR A 49 10.06 -13.00 3.70
N TYR A 50 9.00 -12.49 4.34
CA TYR A 50 8.55 -12.90 5.67
C TYR A 50 7.43 -13.96 5.65
N PHE A 51 6.53 -13.94 4.67
CA PHE A 51 5.32 -14.76 4.74
C PHE A 51 5.48 -16.02 3.89
N LEU A 52 6.23 -15.95 2.78
CA LEU A 52 6.36 -17.08 1.86
C LEU A 52 6.99 -18.32 2.52
N SER A 53 8.03 -18.12 3.33
CA SER A 53 8.69 -19.22 4.08
C SER A 53 7.81 -19.81 5.18
N LEU A 54 6.74 -19.11 5.57
CA LEU A 54 5.76 -19.53 6.57
C LEU A 54 4.55 -20.21 5.95
N ARG A 55 4.48 -20.35 4.62
CA ARG A 55 3.41 -21.06 3.92
C ARG A 55 3.83 -22.50 3.62
N THR A 56 2.84 -23.38 3.59
CA THR A 56 3.00 -24.74 3.08
C THR A 56 3.30 -24.66 1.58
N ARG A 57 4.23 -25.49 1.10
CA ARG A 57 4.64 -25.53 -0.31
C ARG A 57 3.43 -25.62 -1.24
N ASP A 58 3.42 -24.80 -2.28
CA ASP A 58 2.39 -24.73 -3.32
C ASP A 58 0.96 -24.46 -2.79
N SER A 59 0.83 -23.88 -1.59
CA SER A 59 -0.45 -23.60 -0.93
C SER A 59 -0.46 -22.21 -0.29
N ARG A 60 -1.66 -21.65 -0.13
CA ARG A 60 -1.88 -20.48 0.74
C ARG A 60 -2.07 -20.88 2.21
N ALA A 61 -1.95 -22.15 2.58
CA ALA A 61 -2.04 -22.54 3.99
C ALA A 61 -0.76 -22.14 4.75
N TRP A 62 -0.92 -21.58 5.95
CA TRP A 62 0.18 -21.36 6.89
C TRP A 62 0.76 -22.69 7.40
N LEU A 63 2.04 -22.71 7.75
CA LEU A 63 2.68 -23.88 8.40
C LEU A 63 2.06 -24.15 9.78
N PRO A 64 1.97 -25.43 10.19
CA PRO A 64 1.48 -25.78 11.53
C PRO A 64 2.40 -25.21 12.62
N GLY A 65 1.82 -24.84 13.76
CA GLY A 65 2.57 -24.29 14.90
C GLY A 65 2.66 -22.77 14.92
N LEU A 66 2.26 -22.08 13.84
CA LEU A 66 2.16 -20.63 13.83
C LEU A 66 1.04 -20.13 14.76
N PRO A 67 1.27 -19.04 15.51
CA PRO A 67 0.22 -18.44 16.33
C PRO A 67 -0.98 -17.97 15.50
N ALA A 68 -2.19 -18.28 15.97
CA ALA A 68 -3.42 -18.01 15.22
C ALA A 68 -3.72 -16.53 15.02
N ASP A 69 -3.33 -15.69 15.96
CA ASP A 69 -3.38 -14.23 15.87
C ASP A 69 -2.42 -13.70 14.79
N MET A 70 -1.20 -14.22 14.72
CA MET A 70 -0.20 -13.84 13.72
C MET A 70 -0.60 -14.26 12.31
N MET A 71 -1.11 -15.48 12.15
CA MET A 71 -1.65 -15.93 10.86
C MET A 71 -2.74 -15.00 10.33
N ARG A 72 -3.70 -14.61 11.18
CA ARG A 72 -4.77 -13.69 10.80
C ARG A 72 -4.25 -12.29 10.46
N LEU A 73 -3.30 -11.77 11.23
CA LEU A 73 -2.66 -10.49 10.95
C LEU A 73 -2.02 -10.50 9.56
N PHE A 74 -1.26 -11.54 9.24
CA PHE A 74 -0.58 -11.67 7.95
C PHE A 74 -1.58 -11.79 6.79
N ASP A 75 -2.66 -12.56 6.96
CA ASP A 75 -3.72 -12.65 5.95
C ASP A 75 -4.38 -11.27 5.71
N TRP A 76 -4.67 -10.49 6.76
CA TRP A 76 -5.22 -9.14 6.60
C TRP A 76 -4.25 -8.19 5.89
N LEU A 77 -2.95 -8.24 6.22
CA LEU A 77 -1.93 -7.42 5.56
C LEU A 77 -1.82 -7.76 4.07
N GLU A 78 -1.81 -9.05 3.71
CA GLU A 78 -1.82 -9.48 2.32
C GLU A 78 -3.06 -8.97 1.58
N ASP A 79 -4.26 -9.13 2.15
CA ASP A 79 -5.51 -8.68 1.53
C ASP A 79 -5.53 -7.17 1.31
N ILE A 80 -5.06 -6.39 2.29
CA ILE A 80 -4.94 -4.93 2.19
C ILE A 80 -3.95 -4.53 1.09
N VAL A 81 -2.75 -5.13 1.06
CA VAL A 81 -1.74 -4.82 0.04
C VAL A 81 -2.26 -5.19 -1.36
N ASN A 82 -2.97 -6.32 -1.48
CA ASN A 82 -3.60 -6.74 -2.72
C ASN A 82 -4.70 -5.79 -3.19
N LEU A 83 -5.50 -5.22 -2.27
CA LEU A 83 -6.48 -4.18 -2.58
C LEU A 83 -5.79 -2.94 -3.16
N HIS A 84 -4.74 -2.44 -2.51
CA HIS A 84 -3.97 -1.29 -3.02
C HIS A 84 -3.31 -1.58 -4.38
N ALA A 85 -2.77 -2.78 -4.57
CA ALA A 85 -2.25 -3.21 -5.86
C ALA A 85 -3.35 -3.22 -6.94
N ALA A 86 -4.57 -3.63 -6.61
CA ALA A 86 -5.71 -3.62 -7.52
C ALA A 86 -6.15 -2.19 -7.88
N ILE A 87 -6.18 -1.27 -6.90
CA ILE A 87 -6.44 0.15 -7.13
C ILE A 87 -5.40 0.73 -8.10
N GLY A 88 -4.10 0.52 -7.85
CA GLY A 88 -3.03 0.99 -8.72
C GLY A 88 -3.15 0.47 -10.16
N ARG A 89 -3.50 -0.82 -10.33
CA ARG A 89 -3.76 -1.41 -11.65
C ARG A 89 -4.97 -0.77 -12.34
N ALA A 90 -6.06 -0.51 -11.61
CA ALA A 90 -7.26 0.11 -12.17
C ALA A 90 -7.04 1.58 -12.58
N LEU A 91 -6.15 2.30 -11.89
CA LEU A 91 -5.81 3.68 -12.21
C LEU A 91 -4.82 3.82 -13.38
N THR A 92 -4.02 2.78 -13.66
CA THR A 92 -2.97 2.79 -14.69
C THR A 92 -3.48 3.16 -16.09
N PRO A 93 -4.63 2.66 -16.59
CA PRO A 93 -5.13 3.05 -17.90
C PRO A 93 -5.52 4.53 -18.01
N LEU A 94 -5.94 5.16 -16.91
CA LEU A 94 -6.41 6.55 -16.93
C LEU A 94 -5.29 7.52 -17.29
N VAL A 95 -4.08 7.26 -16.80
CA VAL A 95 -2.92 8.16 -16.99
C VAL A 95 -2.26 8.03 -18.36
N VAL A 96 -2.71 7.09 -19.19
CA VAL A 96 -2.29 7.02 -20.61
C VAL A 96 -2.70 8.28 -21.36
N ALA A 97 -3.81 8.93 -20.97
CA ALA A 97 -4.29 10.18 -21.57
C ALA A 97 -3.22 11.29 -21.56
N TRP A 98 -2.41 11.39 -20.49
CA TRP A 98 -1.33 12.37 -20.41
C TRP A 98 -0.27 12.21 -21.49
N LYS A 99 0.02 10.98 -21.91
CA LYS A 99 0.97 10.71 -23.02
C LYS A 99 0.44 11.24 -24.35
N GLY A 100 -0.87 11.25 -24.53
CA GLY A 100 -1.55 11.83 -25.70
C GLY A 100 -1.76 13.34 -25.61
N GLY A 101 -1.29 13.99 -24.53
CA GLY A 101 -1.49 15.42 -24.32
C GLY A 101 -2.92 15.79 -23.92
N ALA A 102 -3.65 14.88 -23.27
CA ALA A 102 -5.00 15.11 -22.75
C ALA A 102 -5.04 15.09 -21.22
N ILE A 103 -6.05 15.73 -20.62
CA ILE A 103 -6.32 15.68 -19.18
C ILE A 103 -7.02 14.39 -18.75
N VAL A 104 -6.92 14.04 -17.48
CA VAL A 104 -7.62 12.89 -16.88
C VAL A 104 -8.86 13.38 -16.13
N GLU A 105 -10.05 12.92 -16.50
CA GLU A 105 -11.31 13.41 -15.91
C GLU A 105 -11.91 12.46 -14.86
N ARG A 106 -12.06 11.17 -15.18
CA ARG A 106 -12.97 10.24 -14.45
C ARG A 106 -12.29 9.35 -13.39
N VAL A 107 -11.38 9.90 -12.60
CA VAL A 107 -10.64 9.14 -11.56
C VAL A 107 -11.56 8.66 -10.45
N ALA A 108 -12.43 9.54 -9.94
CA ALA A 108 -13.34 9.22 -8.85
C ALA A 108 -14.31 8.07 -9.20
N GLY A 109 -14.74 7.99 -10.47
CA GLY A 109 -15.60 6.89 -10.93
C GLY A 109 -14.92 5.53 -10.83
N THR A 110 -13.61 5.47 -11.10
CA THR A 110 -12.80 4.25 -10.97
C THR A 110 -12.57 3.90 -9.49
N LEU A 111 -12.29 4.89 -8.64
CA LEU A 111 -12.07 4.65 -7.21
C LEU A 111 -13.35 4.27 -6.46
N ARG A 112 -14.50 4.77 -6.90
CA ARG A 112 -15.80 4.48 -6.27
C ARG A 112 -16.10 2.98 -6.18
N THR A 113 -15.65 2.18 -7.14
CA THR A 113 -15.88 0.72 -7.13
C THR A 113 -15.07 0.00 -6.05
N PHE A 114 -14.03 0.64 -5.51
CA PHE A 114 -13.19 0.10 -4.44
C PHE A 114 -13.65 0.53 -3.05
N VAL A 115 -14.46 1.59 -2.91
CA VAL A 115 -14.92 2.09 -1.61
C VAL A 115 -15.51 0.98 -0.72
N PRO A 116 -16.42 0.11 -1.21
CA PRO A 116 -16.95 -0.98 -0.37
C PRO A 116 -15.88 -2.03 0.01
N GLN A 117 -14.83 -2.18 -0.81
CA GLN A 117 -13.79 -3.18 -0.56
C GLN A 117 -12.85 -2.78 0.58
N PHE A 118 -12.84 -1.51 1.01
CA PHE A 118 -12.10 -1.09 2.19
C PHE A 118 -12.64 -1.69 3.49
N GLU A 119 -13.80 -2.37 3.49
CA GLU A 119 -14.29 -3.15 4.63
C GLU A 119 -13.26 -4.18 5.15
N ILE A 120 -12.35 -4.67 4.30
CA ILE A 120 -11.26 -5.57 4.71
C ILE A 120 -10.35 -4.98 5.80
N TYR A 121 -10.31 -3.65 5.94
CA TYR A 121 -9.55 -2.97 6.99
C TYR A 121 -10.16 -3.14 8.38
N MET A 122 -11.47 -3.33 8.49
CA MET A 122 -12.17 -3.32 9.78
C MET A 122 -11.57 -4.29 10.81
N PRO A 123 -11.39 -5.60 10.53
CA PRO A 123 -10.83 -6.52 11.51
C PRO A 123 -9.38 -6.18 11.88
N TYR A 124 -8.59 -5.70 10.91
CA TYR A 124 -7.22 -5.25 11.13
C TYR A 124 -7.17 -4.02 12.04
N LEU A 125 -7.98 -2.99 11.78
CA LEU A 125 -8.01 -1.75 12.56
C LEU A 125 -8.39 -2.00 14.02
N VAL A 126 -9.37 -2.89 14.26
CA VAL A 126 -9.79 -3.28 15.62
C VAL A 126 -8.66 -3.96 16.40
N LYS A 127 -7.73 -4.63 15.70
CA LYS A 127 -6.63 -5.40 16.30
C LYS A 127 -5.27 -4.74 16.18
N LEU A 128 -5.19 -3.55 15.60
CA LEU A 128 -3.93 -2.92 15.21
C LEU A 128 -2.94 -2.79 16.37
N ASP A 129 -3.36 -2.25 17.50
CA ASP A 129 -2.44 -2.05 18.63
C ASP A 129 -2.01 -3.37 19.26
N SER A 130 -2.94 -4.32 19.44
CA SER A 130 -2.58 -5.66 19.90
C SER A 130 -1.67 -6.41 18.91
N ALA A 131 -1.82 -6.17 17.61
CA ALA A 131 -0.98 -6.78 16.58
C ALA A 131 0.45 -6.22 16.62
N LYS A 132 0.63 -4.91 16.81
CA LYS A 132 1.94 -4.29 17.01
C LYS A 132 2.64 -4.87 18.24
N GLU A 133 1.91 -5.00 19.35
CA GLU A 133 2.44 -5.58 20.59
C GLU A 133 2.82 -7.05 20.41
N ALA A 134 1.97 -7.84 19.76
CA ALA A 134 2.23 -9.25 19.48
C ALA A 134 3.49 -9.43 18.64
N VAL A 135 3.63 -8.67 17.53
CA VAL A 135 4.80 -8.69 16.66
C VAL A 135 6.08 -8.41 17.44
N ARG A 136 6.09 -7.38 18.30
CA ARG A 136 7.23 -7.07 19.16
C ARG A 136 7.51 -8.18 20.17
N TRP A 137 6.48 -8.72 20.80
CA TRP A 137 6.61 -9.81 21.76
C TRP A 137 7.25 -11.06 21.13
N TYR A 138 6.82 -11.48 19.94
CA TYR A 138 7.41 -12.65 19.27
C TYR A 138 8.88 -12.43 18.92
N VAL A 139 9.27 -11.23 18.47
CA VAL A 139 10.67 -10.95 18.19
C VAL A 139 11.52 -10.94 19.46
N GLU A 140 11.04 -10.30 20.53
CA GLU A 140 11.85 -10.02 21.72
C GLU A 140 11.83 -11.13 22.76
N ARG A 141 10.74 -11.91 22.84
CA ARG A 141 10.44 -12.80 23.98
C ARG A 141 10.14 -14.24 23.58
N ASP A 142 9.73 -14.50 22.34
CA ASP A 142 9.46 -15.88 21.92
C ASP A 142 10.77 -16.62 21.65
N GLU A 143 11.08 -17.58 22.52
CA GLU A 143 12.23 -18.49 22.38
C GLU A 143 11.92 -19.67 21.43
N GLY A 144 10.71 -19.73 20.88
CA GLY A 144 10.30 -20.73 19.90
C GLY A 144 10.83 -20.47 18.47
N GLU A 145 10.56 -21.42 17.58
CA GLU A 145 11.00 -21.39 16.17
C GLU A 145 10.49 -20.15 15.43
N PHE A 146 9.29 -19.69 15.73
CA PHE A 146 8.70 -18.52 15.08
C PHE A 146 9.42 -17.22 15.49
N GLY A 147 9.64 -17.00 16.78
CA GLY A 147 10.45 -15.87 17.26
C GLY A 147 11.86 -15.87 16.68
N GLU A 148 12.50 -17.03 16.59
CA GLU A 148 13.84 -17.16 16.00
C GLU A 148 13.85 -16.82 14.51
N TYR A 149 12.87 -17.31 13.76
CA TYR A 149 12.68 -16.95 12.35
C TYR A 149 12.57 -15.43 12.15
N LEU A 150 11.75 -14.76 12.97
CA LEU A 150 11.58 -13.30 12.87
C LEU A 150 12.87 -12.54 13.23
N ARG A 151 13.62 -13.01 14.24
CA ARG A 151 14.91 -12.42 14.62
C ARG A 151 15.96 -12.57 13.52
N MET A 152 16.03 -13.73 12.87
CA MET A 152 16.91 -13.97 11.73
C MET A 152 16.64 -12.96 10.61
N LEU A 153 15.38 -12.83 10.18
CA LEU A 153 15.03 -11.88 9.12
C LEU A 153 15.28 -10.42 9.52
N LYS A 154 15.01 -10.07 10.78
CA LYS A 154 15.33 -8.73 11.31
C LYS A 154 16.82 -8.44 11.29
N ALA A 155 17.67 -9.44 11.56
CA ALA A 155 19.14 -9.29 11.55
C ALA A 155 19.70 -9.17 10.12
N ASP A 156 19.07 -9.83 9.14
CA ASP A 156 19.43 -9.78 7.72
C ASP A 156 19.02 -8.45 7.04
N GLU A 157 18.15 -7.65 7.68
CA GLU A 157 17.82 -6.30 7.20
C GLU A 157 18.97 -5.32 7.48
N GLU A 158 19.72 -4.96 6.43
CA GLU A 158 20.67 -3.84 6.46
C GLU A 158 19.92 -2.51 6.64
N SER A 159 19.74 -2.03 7.88
CA SER A 159 19.05 -0.76 8.12
C SER A 159 19.34 -0.14 9.50
N ASP A 160 19.80 1.12 9.50
CA ASP A 160 19.86 2.05 10.65
C ASP A 160 18.45 2.57 11.09
N GLY A 161 17.37 1.88 10.73
CA GLY A 161 15.99 2.38 10.78
C GLY A 161 14.94 1.40 11.30
N GLU A 162 13.66 1.73 11.07
CA GLU A 162 12.52 0.91 11.49
C GLU A 162 12.46 -0.42 10.72
N TRP A 163 12.26 -1.51 11.46
CA TRP A 163 12.14 -2.87 10.94
C TRP A 163 10.99 -3.01 9.94
N ALA A 164 11.22 -3.66 8.78
CA ALA A 164 10.28 -3.62 7.67
C ALA A 164 8.92 -4.27 7.98
N LEU A 165 8.89 -5.35 8.78
CA LEU A 165 7.64 -5.96 9.20
C LEU A 165 6.85 -5.05 10.15
N GLU A 166 7.52 -4.39 11.10
CA GLU A 166 6.87 -3.42 11.99
C GLU A 166 6.29 -2.25 11.21
N LYS A 167 7.03 -1.74 10.22
CA LYS A 167 6.54 -0.72 9.30
C LYS A 167 5.30 -1.20 8.54
N LEU A 168 5.32 -2.40 7.97
CA LEU A 168 4.17 -2.99 7.26
C LEU A 168 2.94 -3.11 8.16
N VAL A 169 3.12 -3.38 9.45
CA VAL A 169 2.01 -3.48 10.43
C VAL A 169 1.42 -2.11 10.78
N ARG A 170 2.10 -0.98 10.56
CA ARG A 170 1.52 0.35 10.83
C ARG A 170 1.02 1.06 9.58
N GLU A 171 1.75 0.91 8.48
CA GLU A 171 1.57 1.72 7.28
C GLU A 171 0.14 1.70 6.70
N PRO A 172 -0.60 0.57 6.70
CA PRO A 172 -1.96 0.54 6.20
C PRO A 172 -2.92 1.56 6.83
N SER A 173 -2.85 1.80 8.14
CA SER A 173 -3.81 2.71 8.80
C SER A 173 -3.54 4.16 8.43
N SER A 174 -2.26 4.58 8.49
CA SER A 174 -1.84 5.93 8.07
C SER A 174 -2.18 6.19 6.61
N ARG A 175 -2.07 5.15 5.78
CA ARG A 175 -2.40 5.22 4.36
C ARG A 175 -3.89 5.37 4.10
N LEU A 176 -4.74 4.68 4.86
CA LEU A 176 -6.19 4.85 4.80
C LEU A 176 -6.62 6.28 5.16
N GLU A 177 -6.01 6.87 6.18
CA GLU A 177 -6.28 8.27 6.59
C GLU A 177 -5.93 9.26 5.49
N ARG A 178 -4.74 9.11 4.90
CA ARG A 178 -4.25 9.99 3.82
C ARG A 178 -5.07 9.90 2.53
N TYR A 179 -5.73 8.76 2.27
CA TYR A 179 -6.65 8.64 1.13
C TYR A 179 -7.76 9.68 1.18
N VAL A 180 -8.27 10.00 2.38
CA VAL A 180 -9.35 10.97 2.56
C VAL A 180 -8.89 12.38 2.17
N GLU A 181 -7.63 12.73 2.42
CA GLU A 181 -7.06 14.05 2.11
C GLU A 181 -7.14 14.40 0.61
N TYR A 182 -7.07 13.41 -0.28
CA TYR A 182 -7.19 13.60 -1.73
C TYR A 182 -8.61 13.99 -2.20
N PHE A 183 -9.61 13.78 -1.34
CA PHE A 183 -11.01 14.08 -1.64
C PHE A 183 -11.59 15.22 -0.80
N GLN A 184 -10.79 15.78 0.11
CA GLN A 184 -11.20 16.95 0.88
C GLN A 184 -11.18 18.21 -0.01
N VAL A 185 -12.24 19.00 0.09
CA VAL A 185 -12.28 20.34 -0.48
C VAL A 185 -11.41 21.24 0.40
N ARG A 186 -10.42 21.90 -0.20
CA ARG A 186 -9.59 22.91 0.47
C ARG A 186 -10.22 24.28 0.37
#